data_AF-A0AA35XB65-F1
#
_entry.id   AF-A0AA35XB65-F1
#
_cell.length_a   1.000
_cell.length_b   1.000
_cell.length_c   1.000
_cell.angle_alpha   90.00
_cell.angle_beta   90.00
_cell.angle_gamma   90.00
#
_symmetry.space_group_name_H-M   'P 1'
#
loop_
_entity.id
_entity.type
_entity.pdbx_description
1 polymer ?
#
loop_
_entity_poly.entity_id
_entity_poly.type
_entity_poly.pdbx_seq_one_letter_code
_entity_poly.pdbx_strand_id
1 'polypeptide(L)'
;MGLPSALPYPLLVGTLLLTLHHFSVQVAAFELVTIDTLDSVGLRDNPSGNGATVTTGPEGADDAYILSRSLTGDANSDAWATVFSHFPREFSLGLSYRKETVTTTNLFSLFDGLTLLLTVDVVRTDDRTDLVVLLPGGETVTEPIVVNDEGFHSIILKLEGDFLSVYVNCSLDSFLKLRSTPDNITATSTTDFSLFDAGYVVHSAVVSNDRNAVTEFCPHVLPGITGPAGAQGRPGQKGESGKNGTDGRVGPPGPKGDVGPVGPNGEGGEKGMIGDTGPSGDPGEEGRKGVPGDL
;
A
#
# COMPACT_ATOMS: atom_id res chain seq x y z
N MET A 1 78.40 36.83 42.17
CA MET A 1 77.38 37.89 42.20
C MET A 1 77.03 38.22 40.77
N GLY A 2 75.84 37.79 40.32
CA GLY A 2 75.44 37.73 38.92
C GLY A 2 74.63 38.93 38.46
N LEU A 3 74.81 39.29 37.19
CA LEU A 3 74.05 40.30 36.44
C LEU A 3 72.78 39.69 35.82
N PRO A 4 71.70 40.47 35.60
CA PRO A 4 70.49 40.00 34.91
C PRO A 4 70.49 40.39 33.43
N SER A 5 69.88 39.54 32.58
CA SER A 5 69.54 39.88 31.20
C SER A 5 68.10 39.44 30.87
N ALA A 6 67.32 40.44 30.44
CA ALA A 6 66.18 40.46 29.51
C ALA A 6 65.18 39.29 29.46
N LEU A 7 63.90 39.61 29.67
CA LEU A 7 62.74 38.87 29.15
C LEU A 7 61.84 39.83 28.34
N PRO A 8 61.26 39.38 27.22
CA PRO A 8 60.04 39.96 26.68
C PRO A 8 58.83 39.01 26.85
N TYR A 9 57.74 39.60 27.36
CA TYR A 9 56.32 39.23 27.27
C TYR A 9 55.85 39.04 25.79
N PRO A 10 54.59 38.64 25.41
CA PRO A 10 53.35 38.86 26.18
C PRO A 10 52.11 37.92 25.94
N LEU A 11 51.04 38.26 26.67
CA LEU A 11 49.60 38.13 26.38
C LEU A 11 48.84 36.80 26.64
N LEU A 12 48.02 36.90 27.68
CA LEU A 12 46.97 36.01 28.13
C LEU A 12 45.61 36.58 27.67
N VAL A 13 44.88 35.88 26.80
CA VAL A 13 43.42 36.00 26.70
C VAL A 13 42.87 34.60 26.46
N GLY A 14 42.21 34.04 27.47
CA GLY A 14 41.73 32.67 27.49
C GLY A 14 40.60 32.42 26.49
N THR A 15 40.81 31.45 25.61
CA THR A 15 39.81 30.87 24.73
C THR A 15 38.92 29.90 25.53
N LEU A 16 37.63 30.21 25.59
CA LEU A 16 36.56 29.27 25.97
C LEU A 16 36.43 28.22 24.86
N LEU A 17 37.15 27.10 24.96
CA LEU A 17 36.94 25.94 24.11
C LEU A 17 35.77 25.11 24.67
N LEU A 18 34.59 25.25 24.08
CA LEU A 18 33.55 24.23 24.17
C LEU A 18 34.06 22.97 23.45
N THR A 19 34.43 21.93 24.20
CA THR A 19 34.69 20.60 23.64
C THR A 19 33.37 19.90 23.33
N LEU A 20 32.77 20.24 22.19
CA LEU A 20 31.74 19.42 21.54
C LEU A 20 32.39 18.10 21.11
N HIS A 21 32.31 17.09 21.98
CA HIS A 21 32.55 15.71 21.59
C HIS A 21 31.57 15.36 20.47
N HIS A 22 32.10 15.18 19.27
CA HIS A 22 31.39 14.62 18.13
C HIS A 22 30.97 13.19 18.48
N PHE A 23 29.75 13.04 19.00
CA PHE A 23 29.01 11.80 18.83
C PHE A 23 28.48 11.81 17.40
N SER A 24 29.31 11.37 16.45
CA SER A 24 28.82 10.95 15.15
C SER A 24 28.01 9.67 15.38
N VAL A 25 26.70 9.81 15.60
CA VAL A 25 25.78 8.70 15.41
C VAL A 25 25.79 8.44 13.91
N GLN A 26 26.57 7.46 13.47
CA GLN A 26 26.47 6.93 12.12
C GLN A 26 25.11 6.22 12.05
N VAL A 27 24.04 6.95 11.73
CA VAL A 27 22.80 6.32 11.29
C VAL A 27 23.15 5.71 9.95
N ALA A 28 23.42 4.40 9.91
CA ALA A 28 23.49 3.68 8.64
C ALA A 28 22.14 3.94 7.95
N ALA A 29 22.19 4.61 6.79
CA ALA A 29 20.99 4.79 5.99
C ALA A 29 20.47 3.37 5.65
N PHE A 30 19.24 3.08 6.05
CA PHE A 30 18.59 1.83 5.67
C PHE A 30 18.32 1.92 4.16
N GLU A 31 19.07 1.16 3.37
CA GLU A 31 18.95 1.17 1.92
C GLU A 31 17.75 0.31 1.51
N LEU A 32 16.74 0.95 0.91
CA LEU A 32 15.60 0.25 0.33
C LEU A 32 15.98 -0.29 -1.04
N VAL A 33 15.82 -1.58 -1.22
CA VAL A 33 16.17 -2.33 -2.42
C VAL A 33 14.94 -3.09 -2.90
N THR A 34 14.66 -2.96 -4.19
CA THR A 34 13.61 -3.70 -4.89
C THR A 34 14.26 -4.48 -6.02
N ILE A 35 13.95 -5.76 -6.09
CA ILE A 35 14.55 -6.71 -7.00
C ILE A 35 13.47 -7.27 -7.92
N ASP A 36 13.57 -7.03 -9.21
CA ASP A 36 12.87 -7.84 -10.20
C ASP A 36 13.59 -9.18 -10.33
N THR A 37 12.95 -10.21 -9.81
CA THR A 37 13.55 -11.55 -9.75
C THR A 37 13.55 -12.24 -11.11
N LEU A 38 12.67 -11.86 -12.04
CA LEU A 38 12.69 -12.36 -13.42
C LEU A 38 13.87 -11.75 -14.19
N ASP A 39 14.17 -10.47 -13.94
CA ASP A 39 15.35 -9.81 -14.48
C ASP A 39 16.65 -10.41 -13.89
N SER A 40 16.65 -10.70 -12.58
CA SER A 40 17.80 -11.31 -11.89
C SER A 40 18.23 -12.66 -12.47
N VAL A 41 17.30 -13.44 -13.03
CA VAL A 41 17.61 -14.71 -13.71
C VAL A 41 17.82 -14.55 -15.23
N GLY A 42 17.85 -13.31 -15.72
CA GLY A 42 17.98 -12.98 -17.14
C GLY A 42 16.79 -13.39 -18.00
N LEU A 43 15.62 -13.65 -17.40
CA LEU A 43 14.43 -14.09 -18.13
C LEU A 43 13.96 -13.03 -19.11
N ARG A 44 13.99 -11.75 -18.70
CA ARG A 44 13.52 -10.63 -19.52
C ARG A 44 14.42 -10.40 -20.74
N ASP A 45 15.73 -10.52 -20.56
CA ASP A 45 16.73 -10.33 -21.61
C ASP A 45 16.83 -11.51 -22.58
N ASN A 46 16.75 -12.74 -22.08
CA ASN A 46 16.87 -13.96 -22.88
C ASN A 46 15.85 -15.02 -22.46
N PRO A 47 14.56 -14.85 -22.80
CA PRO A 47 13.50 -15.79 -22.40
C PRO A 47 13.77 -17.22 -22.89
N SER A 48 14.15 -17.37 -24.17
CA SER A 48 14.36 -18.68 -24.79
C SER A 48 15.55 -19.43 -24.19
N GLY A 49 16.67 -18.74 -23.92
CA GLY A 49 17.81 -19.31 -23.22
C GLY A 49 17.49 -19.75 -21.79
N ASN A 50 16.49 -19.11 -21.17
CA ASN A 50 16.00 -19.46 -19.84
C ASN A 50 14.87 -20.49 -19.83
N GLY A 51 14.50 -21.02 -21.00
CA GLY A 51 13.46 -22.05 -21.12
C GLY A 51 12.05 -21.47 -21.04
N ALA A 52 11.87 -20.25 -21.54
CA ALA A 52 10.57 -19.59 -21.59
C ALA A 52 10.21 -19.11 -23.00
N THR A 53 8.91 -19.03 -23.27
CA THR A 53 8.36 -18.41 -24.48
C THR A 53 7.56 -17.18 -24.10
N VAL A 54 7.78 -16.08 -24.82
CA VAL A 54 7.05 -14.82 -24.59
C VAL A 54 5.58 -14.99 -25.01
N THR A 55 4.67 -14.45 -24.21
CA THR A 55 3.24 -14.42 -24.46
C THR A 55 2.62 -13.12 -23.92
N THR A 56 1.34 -12.91 -24.18
CA THR A 56 0.63 -11.73 -23.69
C THR A 56 0.40 -11.83 -22.18
N GLY A 57 0.79 -10.79 -21.46
CA GLY A 57 0.51 -10.65 -20.03
C GLY A 57 -0.94 -10.30 -19.73
N PRO A 58 -1.23 -9.93 -18.46
CA PRO A 58 -2.54 -9.42 -18.08
C PRO A 58 -2.90 -8.13 -18.84
N GLU A 59 -4.19 -7.81 -18.92
CA GLU A 59 -4.66 -6.66 -19.68
C GLU A 59 -4.01 -5.35 -19.20
N GLY A 60 -3.41 -4.60 -20.13
CA GLY A 60 -2.74 -3.34 -19.82
C GLY A 60 -1.34 -3.46 -19.22
N ALA A 61 -0.77 -4.66 -19.16
CA ALA A 61 0.58 -4.92 -18.64
C ALA A 61 1.57 -5.32 -19.74
N ASP A 62 2.84 -5.49 -19.34
CA ASP A 62 3.92 -5.95 -20.20
C ASP A 62 3.76 -7.45 -20.58
N ASP A 63 4.70 -7.97 -21.35
CA ASP A 63 4.75 -9.38 -21.73
C ASP A 63 4.84 -10.32 -20.52
N ALA A 64 4.29 -11.52 -20.69
CA ALA A 64 4.45 -12.64 -19.77
C ALA A 64 5.24 -13.78 -20.42
N TYR A 65 5.61 -14.78 -19.62
CA TYR A 65 6.53 -15.83 -20.00
C TYR A 65 5.96 -17.21 -19.67
N ILE A 66 5.76 -18.03 -20.69
CA ILE A 66 5.37 -19.44 -20.55
C ILE A 66 6.62 -20.25 -20.21
N LEU A 67 6.69 -20.81 -19.01
CA LEU A 67 7.84 -21.53 -18.51
C LEU A 67 7.79 -23.03 -18.87
N SER A 68 8.86 -23.53 -19.50
CA SER A 68 9.04 -24.97 -19.77
C SER A 68 9.78 -25.71 -18.65
N ARG A 69 10.36 -24.98 -17.71
CA ARG A 69 11.11 -25.48 -16.54
C ARG A 69 11.02 -24.46 -15.41
N SER A 70 11.38 -24.88 -14.20
CA SER A 70 11.56 -23.96 -13.09
C SER A 70 12.73 -23.01 -13.33
N LEU A 71 12.59 -21.76 -12.87
CA LEU A 71 13.68 -20.79 -12.88
C LEU A 71 14.43 -20.89 -11.56
N THR A 72 15.75 -20.77 -11.62
CA THR A 72 16.63 -20.77 -10.45
C THR A 72 17.62 -19.63 -10.59
N GLY A 73 17.87 -18.92 -9.50
CA GLY A 73 18.83 -17.84 -9.47
C GLY A 73 19.70 -17.90 -8.22
N ASP A 74 20.86 -17.26 -8.34
CA ASP A 74 21.78 -17.01 -7.25
C ASP A 74 21.39 -15.66 -6.60
N ALA A 75 21.15 -15.67 -5.29
CA ALA A 75 20.81 -14.50 -4.48
C ALA A 75 22.02 -13.92 -3.72
N ASN A 76 23.24 -14.07 -4.24
CA ASN A 76 24.48 -13.56 -3.63
C ASN A 76 24.94 -12.23 -4.23
N SER A 77 24.16 -11.59 -5.11
CA SER A 77 24.47 -10.24 -5.59
C SER A 77 24.31 -9.20 -4.48
N ASP A 78 24.96 -8.04 -4.61
CA ASP A 78 24.89 -6.96 -3.60
C ASP A 78 23.45 -6.55 -3.26
N ALA A 79 22.55 -6.56 -4.25
CA ALA A 79 21.14 -6.24 -4.05
C ALA A 79 20.42 -7.29 -3.18
N TRP A 80 20.61 -8.57 -3.49
CA TRP A 80 20.02 -9.66 -2.71
C TRP A 80 20.62 -9.76 -1.31
N ALA A 81 21.92 -9.53 -1.16
CA ALA A 81 22.59 -9.45 0.13
C ALA A 81 22.02 -8.32 1.01
N THR A 82 21.67 -7.17 0.43
CA THR A 82 20.99 -6.09 1.17
C THR A 82 19.60 -6.49 1.66
N VAL A 83 18.88 -7.34 0.94
CA VAL A 83 17.56 -7.82 1.35
C VAL A 83 17.65 -8.98 2.34
N PHE A 84 18.54 -9.96 2.14
CA PHE A 84 18.51 -11.25 2.85
C PHE A 84 19.76 -11.64 3.64
N SER A 85 20.85 -10.84 3.64
CA SER A 85 22.00 -11.12 4.54
C SER A 85 21.56 -11.22 6.00
N HIS A 86 20.55 -10.44 6.37
CA HIS A 86 19.74 -10.62 7.57
C HIS A 86 18.29 -10.54 7.13
N PHE A 87 17.49 -11.57 7.44
CA PHE A 87 16.09 -11.54 7.06
C PHE A 87 15.41 -10.32 7.70
N PRO A 88 14.79 -9.44 6.91
CA PRO A 88 14.40 -8.12 7.38
C PRO A 88 13.08 -8.21 8.14
N ARG A 89 12.91 -7.31 9.12
CA ARG A 89 11.63 -7.18 9.86
C ARG A 89 10.49 -6.65 9.00
N GLU A 90 10.84 -6.02 7.88
CA GLU A 90 9.91 -5.47 6.92
C GLU A 90 10.30 -5.99 5.53
N PHE A 91 9.34 -6.56 4.83
CA PHE A 91 9.57 -7.23 3.56
C PHE A 91 8.30 -7.22 2.72
N SER A 92 8.45 -7.14 1.40
CA SER A 92 7.37 -7.46 0.47
C SER A 92 7.81 -8.41 -0.65
N LEU A 93 6.94 -9.36 -0.97
CA LEU A 93 7.06 -10.28 -2.10
C LEU A 93 5.77 -10.22 -2.91
N GLY A 94 5.87 -9.86 -4.18
CA GLY A 94 4.76 -9.84 -5.12
C GLY A 94 5.00 -10.82 -6.25
N LEU A 95 4.01 -11.66 -6.55
CA LEU A 95 4.06 -12.67 -7.61
C LEU A 95 2.81 -12.52 -8.48
N SER A 96 2.98 -12.47 -9.80
CA SER A 96 1.88 -12.44 -10.78
C SER A 96 2.05 -13.58 -11.78
N TYR A 97 1.06 -14.47 -11.82
CA TYR A 97 1.13 -15.71 -12.58
C TYR A 97 -0.25 -16.18 -13.04
N ARG A 98 -0.24 -17.11 -13.99
CA ARG A 98 -1.39 -17.92 -14.41
C ARG A 98 -0.92 -19.37 -14.54
N LYS A 99 -1.77 -20.33 -14.16
CA LYS A 99 -1.51 -21.75 -14.38
C LYS A 99 -2.79 -22.51 -14.68
N GLU A 100 -2.75 -23.29 -15.77
CA GLU A 100 -3.91 -24.02 -16.28
C GLU A 100 -4.22 -25.30 -15.46
N THR A 101 -3.23 -25.90 -14.78
CA THR A 101 -3.42 -27.18 -14.08
C THR A 101 -3.74 -27.03 -12.59
N VAL A 102 -4.58 -27.94 -12.10
CA VAL A 102 -5.06 -28.05 -10.71
C VAL A 102 -4.14 -28.96 -9.90
N THR A 103 -2.89 -28.56 -9.71
CA THR A 103 -1.96 -29.29 -8.84
C THR A 103 -1.41 -28.37 -7.77
N THR A 104 -0.92 -28.92 -6.66
CA THR A 104 -0.04 -28.20 -5.74
C THR A 104 1.19 -27.70 -6.48
N THR A 105 1.60 -26.48 -6.18
CA THR A 105 2.66 -25.82 -6.94
C THR A 105 3.47 -24.86 -6.10
N ASN A 106 4.78 -24.82 -6.38
CA ASN A 106 5.68 -23.86 -5.80
C ASN A 106 5.68 -22.58 -6.66
N LEU A 107 5.50 -21.43 -6.02
CA LEU A 107 5.63 -20.12 -6.67
C LEU A 107 7.01 -19.53 -6.42
N PHE A 108 7.49 -19.64 -5.19
CA PHE A 108 8.77 -19.09 -4.77
C PHE A 108 9.37 -19.94 -3.65
N SER A 109 10.67 -20.17 -3.71
CA SER A 109 11.45 -20.71 -2.59
C SER A 109 12.77 -19.96 -2.45
N LEU A 110 13.16 -19.69 -1.21
CA LEU A 110 14.45 -19.12 -0.86
C LEU A 110 15.20 -20.10 0.05
N PHE A 111 16.47 -20.31 -0.25
CA PHE A 111 17.35 -21.23 0.45
C PHE A 111 18.57 -20.50 1.01
N ASP A 112 19.09 -21.00 2.14
CA ASP A 112 20.43 -20.72 2.65
C ASP A 112 21.20 -22.04 2.70
N GLY A 113 22.06 -22.28 1.70
CA GLY A 113 22.68 -23.57 1.45
C GLY A 113 21.64 -24.65 1.16
N LEU A 114 21.47 -25.61 2.08
CA LEU A 114 20.45 -26.66 2.01
C LEU A 114 19.20 -26.36 2.85
N THR A 115 19.20 -25.24 3.57
CA THR A 115 18.11 -24.88 4.48
C THR A 115 17.07 -24.08 3.73
N LEU A 116 15.83 -24.56 3.72
CA LEU A 116 14.71 -23.82 3.18
C LEU A 116 14.30 -22.71 4.17
N LEU A 117 14.39 -21.45 3.73
CA LEU A 117 14.12 -20.27 4.55
C LEU A 117 12.71 -19.74 4.37
N LEU A 118 12.24 -19.65 3.13
CA LEU A 118 10.92 -19.11 2.78
C LEU A 118 10.36 -19.90 1.63
N THR A 119 9.09 -20.32 1.72
CA THR A 119 8.33 -20.80 0.55
C THR A 119 7.00 -20.11 0.43
N VAL A 120 6.54 -20.00 -0.82
CA VAL A 120 5.18 -19.61 -1.16
C VAL A 120 4.64 -20.66 -2.10
N ASP A 121 3.74 -21.48 -1.57
CA ASP A 121 3.12 -22.59 -2.26
C ASP A 121 1.62 -22.35 -2.40
N VAL A 122 1.05 -22.76 -3.53
CA VAL A 122 -0.40 -22.82 -3.71
C VAL A 122 -0.81 -24.28 -3.79
N VAL A 123 -1.59 -24.72 -2.82
CA VAL A 123 -2.05 -26.11 -2.68
C VAL A 123 -3.51 -26.13 -3.08
N ARG A 124 -3.84 -26.86 -4.16
CA ARG A 124 -5.22 -27.01 -4.62
C ARG A 124 -5.72 -28.43 -4.34
N THR A 125 -6.79 -28.54 -3.56
CA THR A 125 -7.58 -29.75 -3.34
C THR A 125 -8.85 -29.72 -4.20
N ASP A 126 -9.65 -30.78 -4.15
CA ASP A 126 -10.90 -30.86 -4.91
C ASP A 126 -11.93 -29.78 -4.50
N ASP A 127 -11.83 -29.27 -3.27
CA ASP A 127 -12.81 -28.38 -2.64
C ASP A 127 -12.25 -27.00 -2.26
N ARG A 128 -10.93 -26.81 -2.23
CA ARG A 128 -10.29 -25.59 -1.72
C ARG A 128 -8.95 -25.32 -2.39
N THR A 129 -8.59 -24.04 -2.46
CA THR A 129 -7.22 -23.62 -2.76
C THR A 129 -6.66 -22.91 -1.53
N ASP A 130 -5.49 -23.33 -1.08
CA ASP A 130 -4.78 -22.75 0.05
C ASP A 130 -3.47 -22.14 -0.39
N LEU A 131 -3.15 -20.99 0.18
CA LEU A 131 -1.81 -20.42 0.20
C LEU A 131 -1.07 -20.98 1.41
N VAL A 132 0.07 -21.63 1.17
CA VAL A 132 0.95 -22.12 2.23
C VAL A 132 2.25 -21.33 2.18
N VAL A 133 2.57 -20.65 3.28
CA VAL A 133 3.79 -19.85 3.41
C VAL A 133 4.63 -20.41 4.54
N LEU A 134 5.81 -20.95 4.23
CA LEU A 134 6.84 -21.21 5.23
C LEU A 134 7.64 -19.92 5.42
N LEU A 135 7.70 -19.41 6.64
CA LEU A 135 8.50 -18.26 7.00
C LEU A 135 9.83 -18.68 7.66
N PRO A 136 10.85 -17.80 7.61
CA PRO A 136 12.08 -18.02 8.34
C PRO A 136 11.82 -18.26 9.83
N GLY A 137 12.52 -19.24 10.40
CA GLY A 137 12.26 -19.70 11.78
C GLY A 137 11.31 -20.91 11.86
N GLY A 138 10.77 -21.37 10.72
CA GLY A 138 10.00 -22.61 10.62
C GLY A 138 8.51 -22.46 10.89
N GLU A 139 8.01 -21.23 11.02
CA GLU A 139 6.58 -20.98 11.14
C GLU A 139 5.90 -21.17 9.78
N THR A 140 4.83 -21.97 9.73
CA THR A 140 4.04 -22.16 8.51
C THR A 140 2.66 -21.55 8.69
N VAL A 141 2.27 -20.72 7.73
CA VAL A 141 0.95 -20.11 7.59
C VAL A 141 0.17 -20.83 6.49
N THR A 142 -1.13 -21.02 6.68
CA THR A 142 -2.01 -21.65 5.69
C THR A 142 -3.34 -20.91 5.63
N GLU A 143 -3.58 -20.20 4.54
CA GLU A 143 -4.81 -19.40 4.35
C GLU A 143 -5.59 -19.85 3.11
N PRO A 144 -6.92 -19.96 3.20
CA PRO A 144 -7.74 -20.24 2.04
C PRO A 144 -7.76 -19.01 1.11
N ILE A 145 -7.48 -19.21 -0.18
CA ILE A 145 -7.47 -18.13 -1.18
C ILE A 145 -8.35 -18.46 -2.38
N VAL A 146 -8.82 -17.41 -3.08
CA VAL A 146 -9.66 -17.55 -4.28
C VAL A 146 -8.85 -17.24 -5.54
N VAL A 147 -8.27 -18.28 -6.14
CA VAL A 147 -7.49 -18.23 -7.38
C VAL A 147 -7.89 -19.38 -8.32
N ASN A 148 -9.19 -19.55 -8.53
CA ASN A 148 -9.77 -20.78 -9.09
C ASN A 148 -10.05 -20.71 -10.60
N ASP A 149 -9.84 -19.55 -11.22
CA ASP A 149 -10.04 -19.38 -12.66
C ASP A 149 -8.72 -19.57 -13.43
N GLU A 150 -8.81 -19.55 -14.76
CA GLU A 150 -7.66 -19.66 -15.67
C GLU A 150 -7.01 -18.29 -15.93
N GLY A 151 -7.38 -17.26 -15.16
CA GLY A 151 -6.88 -15.91 -15.30
C GLY A 151 -5.49 -15.72 -14.69
N PHE A 152 -4.99 -14.49 -14.83
CA PHE A 152 -3.83 -14.05 -14.05
C PHE A 152 -4.27 -13.76 -12.62
N HIS A 153 -3.48 -14.28 -11.68
CA HIS A 153 -3.61 -14.00 -10.27
C HIS A 153 -2.37 -13.31 -9.75
N SER A 154 -2.55 -12.45 -8.75
CA SER A 154 -1.45 -11.89 -7.98
C SER A 154 -1.52 -12.32 -6.52
N ILE A 155 -0.37 -12.70 -5.97
CA ILE A 155 -0.20 -12.98 -4.55
C ILE A 155 0.87 -12.03 -4.02
N ILE A 156 0.53 -11.28 -2.99
CA ILE A 156 1.45 -10.33 -2.35
C ILE A 156 1.52 -10.63 -0.87
N LEU A 157 2.73 -10.86 -0.39
CA LEU A 157 3.06 -10.99 1.02
C LEU A 157 3.69 -9.69 1.49
N LYS A 158 3.17 -9.14 2.59
CA LYS A 158 3.76 -8.01 3.29
C LYS A 158 4.01 -8.40 4.73
N LEU A 159 5.29 -8.43 5.12
CA LEU A 159 5.71 -8.66 6.50
C LEU A 159 6.00 -7.32 7.16
N GLU A 160 5.42 -7.11 8.34
CA GLU A 160 5.67 -5.94 9.19
C GLU A 160 5.82 -6.38 10.64
N GLY A 161 7.07 -6.58 11.07
CA GLY A 161 7.39 -7.17 12.36
C GLY A 161 6.86 -8.61 12.44
N ASP A 162 5.88 -8.83 13.30
CA ASP A 162 5.22 -10.12 13.52
C ASP A 162 3.81 -10.17 12.92
N PHE A 163 3.53 -9.32 11.92
CA PHE A 163 2.31 -9.35 11.14
C PHE A 163 2.58 -9.69 9.69
N LEU A 164 1.85 -10.67 9.17
CA LEU A 164 1.82 -11.02 7.75
C LEU A 164 0.49 -10.58 7.16
N SER A 165 0.54 -9.71 6.14
CA SER A 165 -0.62 -9.40 5.30
C SER A 165 -0.51 -10.14 3.98
N VAL A 166 -1.57 -10.83 3.59
CA VAL A 166 -1.70 -11.52 2.31
C VAL A 166 -2.70 -10.76 1.46
N TYR A 167 -2.29 -10.37 0.26
CA TYR A 167 -3.19 -9.82 -0.75
C TYR A 167 -3.31 -10.78 -1.91
N VAL A 168 -4.53 -10.97 -2.39
CA VAL A 168 -4.85 -11.75 -3.59
C VAL A 168 -5.51 -10.81 -4.58
N ASN A 169 -5.00 -10.76 -5.81
CA ASN A 169 -5.52 -9.89 -6.88
C ASN A 169 -5.62 -8.42 -6.42
N CYS A 170 -4.55 -7.93 -5.76
CA CYS A 170 -4.44 -6.58 -5.19
C CYS A 170 -5.47 -6.23 -4.08
N SER A 171 -6.22 -7.19 -3.55
CA SER A 171 -7.16 -6.99 -2.44
C SER A 171 -6.65 -7.66 -1.17
N LEU A 172 -6.78 -7.01 -0.01
CA LEU A 172 -6.39 -7.60 1.27
C LEU A 172 -7.28 -8.82 1.52
N ASP A 173 -6.66 -9.99 1.57
CA ASP A 173 -7.34 -11.26 1.79
C ASP A 173 -7.23 -11.68 3.25
N SER A 174 -6.02 -11.65 3.80
CA SER A 174 -5.75 -12.11 5.18
C SER A 174 -4.76 -11.19 5.92
N PHE A 175 -4.97 -11.01 7.22
CA PHE A 175 -4.07 -10.27 8.13
C PHE A 175 -3.82 -11.09 9.38
N LEU A 176 -2.58 -11.54 9.55
CA LEU A 176 -2.22 -12.60 10.49
C LEU A 176 -1.16 -12.14 11.47
N LYS A 177 -1.34 -12.52 12.74
CA LYS A 177 -0.33 -12.39 13.78
C LYS A 177 0.53 -13.66 13.81
N LEU A 178 1.83 -13.51 13.58
CA LEU A 178 2.81 -14.58 13.65
C LEU A 178 3.13 -14.94 15.11
N ARG A 179 3.51 -16.20 15.34
CA ARG A 179 3.93 -16.70 16.66
C ARG A 179 5.29 -16.14 17.06
N SER A 180 6.15 -15.95 16.08
CA SER A 180 7.47 -15.32 16.25
C SER A 180 7.77 -14.38 15.12
N THR A 181 8.45 -13.27 15.44
CA THR A 181 9.02 -12.38 14.44
C THR A 181 10.08 -13.15 13.63
N PRO A 182 10.03 -13.17 12.29
CA PRO A 182 11.07 -13.76 11.46
C PRO A 182 12.33 -12.87 11.42
N ASP A 183 12.82 -12.40 12.57
CA ASP A 183 13.95 -11.48 12.63
C ASP A 183 15.28 -12.15 12.96
N ASN A 184 16.36 -11.49 12.56
CA ASN A 184 17.73 -11.87 12.95
C ASN A 184 18.18 -13.26 12.45
N ILE A 185 17.58 -13.75 11.37
CA ILE A 185 18.05 -14.94 10.66
C ILE A 185 19.07 -14.47 9.63
N THR A 186 20.35 -14.64 9.98
CA THR A 186 21.46 -14.35 9.09
C THR A 186 21.66 -15.52 8.14
N ALA A 187 21.66 -15.27 6.84
CA ALA A 187 22.07 -16.29 5.89
C ALA A 187 23.56 -16.61 6.12
N THR A 188 23.87 -17.88 6.29
CA THR A 188 25.20 -18.37 6.70
C THR A 188 25.99 -19.01 5.55
N SER A 189 25.35 -19.18 4.40
CA SER A 189 25.86 -19.87 3.23
C SER A 189 25.46 -19.13 1.94
N THR A 190 25.54 -19.81 0.80
CA THR A 190 25.06 -19.30 -0.49
C THR A 190 23.54 -19.26 -0.47
N THR A 191 22.97 -18.09 -0.74
CA THR A 191 21.52 -17.96 -0.89
C THR A 191 21.14 -18.19 -2.34
N ASP A 192 20.23 -19.13 -2.55
CA ASP A 192 19.68 -19.47 -3.86
C ASP A 192 18.16 -19.35 -3.80
N PHE A 193 17.53 -19.14 -4.95
CA PHE A 193 16.07 -19.13 -5.05
C PHE A 193 15.57 -19.92 -6.24
N SER A 194 14.35 -20.44 -6.12
CA SER A 194 13.58 -20.97 -7.24
C SER A 194 12.30 -20.18 -7.43
N LEU A 195 11.93 -19.99 -8.68
CA LEU A 195 10.74 -19.26 -9.11
C LEU A 195 9.93 -20.15 -10.03
N PHE A 196 8.68 -20.40 -9.65
CA PHE A 196 7.63 -21.08 -10.40
C PHE A 196 8.01 -22.45 -10.99
N ASP A 197 7.19 -23.46 -10.78
CA ASP A 197 7.40 -24.74 -11.48
C ASP A 197 7.24 -24.63 -13.02
N ALA A 198 7.52 -25.71 -13.74
CA ALA A 198 7.17 -25.78 -15.16
C ALA A 198 5.64 -25.61 -15.39
N GLY A 199 5.27 -25.05 -16.54
CA GLY A 199 3.88 -24.87 -16.97
C GLY A 199 3.20 -23.61 -16.44
N TYR A 200 3.90 -22.76 -15.69
CA TYR A 200 3.40 -21.43 -15.35
C TYR A 200 3.50 -20.46 -16.53
N VAL A 201 2.54 -19.54 -16.60
CA VAL A 201 2.70 -18.28 -17.33
C VAL A 201 2.95 -17.19 -16.30
N VAL A 202 4.14 -16.60 -16.32
CA VAL A 202 4.59 -15.67 -15.28
C VAL A 202 4.71 -14.26 -15.86
N HIS A 203 4.19 -13.27 -15.16
CA HIS A 203 4.27 -11.87 -15.57
C HIS A 203 5.26 -11.08 -14.71
N SER A 204 5.19 -11.23 -13.39
CA SER A 204 6.08 -10.51 -12.47
C SER A 204 6.41 -11.32 -11.22
N ALA A 205 7.61 -11.09 -10.69
CA ALA A 205 8.01 -11.58 -9.39
C ALA A 205 9.02 -10.60 -8.78
N VAL A 206 8.63 -9.95 -7.69
CA VAL A 206 9.37 -8.83 -7.10
C VAL A 206 9.53 -9.03 -5.61
N VAL A 207 10.74 -8.75 -5.14
CA VAL A 207 11.19 -8.92 -3.77
C VAL A 207 11.74 -7.58 -3.29
N SER A 208 11.40 -7.15 -2.09
CA SER A 208 11.94 -5.90 -1.53
C SER A 208 11.99 -5.89 -0.01
N ASN A 209 13.03 -5.26 0.54
CA ASN A 209 13.08 -4.92 1.97
C ASN A 209 12.27 -3.64 2.32
N ASP A 210 11.59 -3.02 1.34
CA ASP A 210 10.50 -2.09 1.57
C ASP A 210 9.18 -2.85 1.56
N ARG A 211 8.45 -2.80 2.68
CA ARG A 211 7.11 -3.38 2.81
C ARG A 211 6.07 -2.76 1.86
N ASN A 212 6.37 -1.63 1.22
CA ASN A 212 5.50 -0.94 0.28
C ASN A 212 5.95 -1.04 -1.19
N ALA A 213 7.10 -1.62 -1.52
CA ALA A 213 7.59 -1.64 -2.90
C ALA A 213 6.62 -2.33 -3.87
N VAL A 214 5.89 -3.36 -3.43
CA VAL A 214 4.92 -4.05 -4.28
C VAL A 214 3.68 -3.19 -4.60
N THR A 215 3.50 -2.03 -3.94
CA THR A 215 2.39 -1.09 -4.24
C THR A 215 2.51 -0.45 -5.62
N GLU A 216 3.70 -0.43 -6.24
CA GLU A 216 3.85 -0.02 -7.65
C GLU A 216 3.17 -0.99 -8.62
N PHE A 217 3.09 -2.28 -8.26
CA PHE A 217 2.44 -3.34 -9.05
C PHE A 217 0.94 -3.43 -8.76
N CYS A 218 0.53 -3.04 -7.55
CA CYS A 218 -0.85 -3.01 -7.12
C CYS A 218 -1.15 -1.69 -6.40
N PRO A 219 -1.51 -0.61 -7.13
CA PRO A 219 -1.68 0.73 -6.55
C PRO A 219 -2.80 0.82 -5.50
N HIS A 220 -3.68 -0.18 -5.42
CA HIS A 220 -4.80 -0.25 -4.47
C HIS A 220 -4.52 -1.08 -3.20
N VAL A 221 -3.31 -1.65 -3.03
CA VAL A 221 -2.94 -2.50 -1.89
C VAL A 221 -2.69 -1.71 -0.59
N LEU A 222 -2.69 -0.38 -0.65
CA LEU A 222 -2.76 0.44 0.55
C LEU A 222 -4.17 0.36 1.15
N PRO A 223 -4.33 0.13 2.46
CA PRO A 223 -5.58 0.44 3.11
C PRO A 223 -5.89 1.90 2.80
N GLY A 224 -6.99 2.15 2.09
CA GLY A 224 -7.49 3.50 1.90
C GLY A 224 -7.75 4.09 3.29
N ILE A 225 -6.82 4.90 3.80
CA ILE A 225 -7.11 5.83 4.88
C ILE A 225 -8.04 6.88 4.31
N THR A 226 -9.31 6.51 4.17
CA THR A 226 -10.39 7.50 4.16
C THR A 226 -10.35 8.11 5.54
N GLY A 227 -9.77 9.32 5.65
CA GLY A 227 -9.79 10.07 6.91
C GLY A 227 -11.24 10.15 7.42
N PRO A 228 -11.46 10.17 8.75
CA PRO A 228 -12.81 10.33 9.28
C PRO A 228 -13.45 11.55 8.61
N ALA A 229 -14.72 11.42 8.20
CA ALA A 229 -15.46 12.53 7.60
C ALA A 229 -15.27 13.79 8.47
N GLY A 230 -14.85 14.89 7.85
CA GLY A 230 -14.66 16.15 8.56
C GLY A 230 -15.89 16.46 9.39
N ALA A 231 -15.70 16.83 10.66
CA ALA A 231 -16.82 17.14 11.54
C ALA A 231 -17.74 18.16 10.86
N GLN A 232 -19.05 17.88 10.86
CA GLN A 232 -20.04 18.79 10.28
C GLN A 232 -19.80 20.19 10.82
N GLY A 233 -19.65 21.16 9.91
CA GLY A 233 -19.45 22.56 10.29
C GLY A 233 -20.54 22.98 11.27
N ARG A 234 -20.14 23.62 12.38
CA ARG A 234 -21.12 24.14 13.35
C ARG A 234 -22.10 25.06 12.61
N PRO A 235 -23.41 25.01 12.90
CA PRO A 235 -24.36 25.98 12.37
C PRO A 235 -23.85 27.40 12.59
N GLY A 236 -23.93 28.25 11.56
CA GLY A 236 -23.55 29.65 11.68
C GLY A 236 -24.31 30.31 12.84
N GLN A 237 -23.65 31.21 13.57
CA GLN A 237 -24.32 31.97 14.62
C GLN A 237 -25.53 32.70 14.00
N LYS A 238 -26.68 32.63 14.69
CA LYS A 238 -27.87 33.39 14.32
C LYS A 238 -27.49 34.87 14.27
N GLY A 239 -27.69 35.52 13.13
CA GLY A 239 -27.42 36.94 12.97
C GLY A 239 -28.18 37.77 14.02
N GLU A 240 -27.54 38.82 14.53
CA GLU A 240 -28.19 39.75 15.45
C GLU A 240 -29.44 40.37 14.80
N SER A 241 -30.52 40.50 15.57
CA SER A 241 -31.73 41.16 15.08
C SER A 241 -31.41 42.60 14.67
N GLY A 242 -31.80 42.95 13.45
CA GLY A 242 -31.65 44.31 12.92
C GLY A 242 -32.36 45.33 13.80
N LYS A 243 -31.70 46.48 14.02
CA LYS A 243 -32.32 47.62 14.73
C LYS A 243 -33.45 48.19 13.89
N ASN A 244 -34.57 48.53 14.52
CA ASN A 244 -35.72 49.15 13.85
C ASN A 244 -35.30 50.40 13.05
N GLY A 245 -35.77 50.50 11.81
CA GLY A 245 -35.40 51.58 10.89
C GLY A 245 -36.02 52.92 11.26
N THR A 246 -35.28 53.99 10.98
CA THR A 246 -35.77 55.38 10.95
C THR A 246 -36.07 55.80 9.51
N ASP A 247 -37.17 56.52 9.28
CA ASP A 247 -37.64 56.94 7.95
C ASP A 247 -36.61 57.76 7.15
N GLY A 248 -36.61 57.55 5.82
CA GLY A 248 -35.46 57.77 4.95
C GLY A 248 -35.35 59.09 4.16
N ARG A 249 -34.27 59.17 3.37
CA ARG A 249 -34.06 60.09 2.23
C ARG A 249 -33.21 59.41 1.14
N VAL A 250 -33.39 59.83 -0.12
CA VAL A 250 -33.00 59.16 -1.39
C VAL A 250 -31.62 59.58 -1.94
N GLY A 251 -30.92 58.63 -2.61
CA GLY A 251 -29.95 58.79 -3.73
C GLY A 251 -28.46 58.70 -3.33
N PRO A 252 -27.51 58.16 -4.15
CA PRO A 252 -27.34 58.32 -5.61
C PRO A 252 -26.88 57.04 -6.40
N PRO A 253 -26.59 57.12 -7.72
CA PRO A 253 -26.41 55.96 -8.64
C PRO A 253 -25.16 55.09 -8.46
N GLY A 254 -25.24 53.88 -9.04
CA GLY A 254 -24.39 52.73 -8.71
C GLY A 254 -23.02 52.60 -9.41
N PRO A 255 -22.13 51.76 -8.87
CA PRO A 255 -20.86 51.39 -9.49
C PRO A 255 -20.95 50.15 -10.40
N LYS A 256 -19.94 50.06 -11.28
CA LYS A 256 -19.81 49.23 -12.48
C LYS A 256 -19.31 47.81 -12.22
N GLY A 257 -19.96 46.84 -12.86
CA GLY A 257 -19.42 45.62 -13.49
C GLY A 257 -18.87 44.50 -12.61
N ASP A 258 -19.60 43.38 -12.54
CA ASP A 258 -19.16 42.14 -11.90
C ASP A 258 -18.01 41.45 -12.66
N VAL A 259 -17.14 40.79 -11.90
CA VAL A 259 -16.10 39.89 -12.40
C VAL A 259 -16.75 38.63 -12.99
N GLY A 260 -16.19 38.12 -14.09
CA GLY A 260 -16.73 36.94 -14.78
C GLY A 260 -16.85 35.69 -13.88
N PRO A 261 -17.77 34.77 -14.19
CA PRO A 261 -18.10 33.65 -13.32
C PRO A 261 -16.91 32.69 -13.14
N VAL A 262 -16.81 32.13 -11.93
CA VAL A 262 -15.98 30.96 -11.64
C VAL A 262 -16.49 29.78 -12.49
N GLY A 263 -15.57 28.99 -13.06
CA GLY A 263 -15.92 27.80 -13.85
C GLY A 263 -16.79 26.81 -13.06
N PRO A 264 -17.65 26.02 -13.73
CA PRO A 264 -18.60 25.16 -13.05
C PRO A 264 -17.88 24.12 -12.18
N ASN A 265 -18.42 23.90 -10.98
CA ASN A 265 -18.03 22.78 -10.13
C ASN A 265 -18.48 21.47 -10.81
N GLY A 266 -17.69 20.40 -10.73
CA GLY A 266 -18.03 19.10 -11.33
C GLY A 266 -19.37 18.57 -10.80
N GLU A 267 -20.12 17.85 -11.65
CA GLU A 267 -21.46 17.34 -11.34
C GLU A 267 -21.42 16.39 -10.12
N GLY A 268 -22.27 16.68 -9.12
CA GLY A 268 -22.54 15.75 -8.02
C GLY A 268 -23.51 14.66 -8.48
N GLY A 269 -23.28 13.41 -8.06
CA GLY A 269 -24.05 12.24 -8.47
C GLY A 269 -25.57 12.36 -8.27
N GLU A 270 -26.33 11.67 -9.13
CA GLU A 270 -27.79 11.77 -9.19
C GLU A 270 -28.48 11.46 -7.86
N LYS A 271 -29.41 12.34 -7.48
CA LYS A 271 -30.24 12.19 -6.28
C LYS A 271 -31.37 11.20 -6.58
N GLY A 272 -31.51 10.17 -5.72
CA GLY A 272 -32.58 9.18 -5.84
C GLY A 272 -33.99 9.82 -5.88
N MET A 273 -34.86 9.23 -6.70
CA MET A 273 -36.22 9.74 -6.94
C MET A 273 -37.05 9.81 -5.64
N ILE A 274 -37.82 10.89 -5.50
CA ILE A 274 -38.76 11.11 -4.40
C ILE A 274 -40.03 10.30 -4.69
N GLY A 275 -40.52 9.54 -3.70
CA GLY A 275 -41.75 8.75 -3.82
C GLY A 275 -43.00 9.61 -3.98
N ASP A 276 -43.99 9.10 -4.71
CA ASP A 276 -45.21 9.83 -5.06
C ASP A 276 -46.04 10.24 -3.82
N THR A 277 -46.67 11.42 -3.92
CA THR A 277 -47.52 11.99 -2.87
C THR A 277 -48.89 11.29 -2.84
N GLY A 278 -49.36 10.90 -1.66
CA GLY A 278 -50.67 10.25 -1.50
C GLY A 278 -51.87 11.16 -1.88
N PRO A 279 -53.02 10.57 -2.25
CA PRO A 279 -54.18 11.34 -2.69
C PRO A 279 -54.77 12.23 -1.58
N SER A 280 -55.39 13.36 -1.97
CA SER A 280 -56.10 14.25 -1.05
C SER A 280 -57.34 13.60 -0.45
N GLY A 281 -57.64 13.92 0.81
CA GLY A 281 -58.84 13.45 1.51
C GLY A 281 -60.12 14.14 1.04
N ASP A 282 -61.25 13.46 1.21
CA ASP A 282 -62.56 13.95 0.77
C ASP A 282 -63.06 15.18 1.56
N PRO A 283 -63.85 16.08 0.96
CA PRO A 283 -64.42 17.23 1.64
C PRO A 283 -65.36 16.84 2.80
N GLY A 284 -65.32 17.61 3.89
CA GLY A 284 -66.19 17.40 5.05
C GLY A 284 -67.67 17.71 4.78
N GLU A 285 -68.57 17.03 5.48
CA GLU A 285 -70.03 17.21 5.32
C GLU A 285 -70.49 18.62 5.75
N GLU A 286 -71.52 19.11 5.04
CA GLU A 286 -72.11 20.43 5.25
C GLU A 286 -72.82 20.52 6.62
N GLY A 287 -72.58 21.63 7.34
CA GLY A 287 -73.16 21.87 8.66
C GLY A 287 -74.70 22.02 8.62
N ARG A 288 -75.39 21.44 9.60
CA ARG A 288 -76.87 21.55 9.70
C ARG A 288 -77.31 23.01 9.90
N LYS A 289 -78.35 23.43 9.17
CA LYS A 289 -78.98 24.76 9.33
C LYS A 289 -79.51 24.97 10.75
N GLY A 290 -79.29 26.17 11.28
CA GLY A 290 -79.86 26.61 12.56
C GLY A 290 -81.38 26.79 12.49
N VAL A 291 -82.05 26.59 13.63
CA VAL A 291 -83.50 26.78 13.78
C VAL A 291 -83.87 28.27 13.75
N PRO A 292 -84.99 28.67 13.10
CA PRO A 292 -85.48 30.04 13.12
C PRO A 292 -85.86 30.51 14.54
N GLY A 293 -85.65 31.79 14.85
CA GLY A 293 -86.08 32.42 16.10
C GLY A 293 -87.48 33.02 15.98
N ASP A 294 -88.32 32.80 17.00
CA ASP A 294 -89.70 33.29 17.08
C ASP A 294 -89.79 34.77 17.49
N LEU A 295 -90.69 35.52 16.85
CA LEU A 295 -91.69 36.43 17.46
C LEU A 295 -92.58 37.09 16.40
#